data_AF-A0AAP4Q722-F1
#
_entry.id   AF-A0AAP4Q722-F1
#
_cell.length_a   1.000
_cell.length_b   1.000
_cell.length_c   1.000
_cell.angle_alpha   90.00
_cell.angle_beta   90.00
_cell.angle_gamma   90.00
#
_symmetry.space_group_name_H-M   'P 1'
#
loop_
_entity.id
_entity.type
_entity.pdbx_description
1 polymer ?
#
loop_
_entity_poly.entity_id
_entity_poly.type
_entity_poly.pdbx_seq_one_letter_code
_entity_poly.pdbx_strand_id
1 'polypeptide(L)'
;MIEFIGGAIGQLFLLIPSKKQKIFKKKFYILKQKEWFKNKYSSGILFDNQVKEFIVNYDIDNMVKSDSEIEIFKKKLNELLLKNDVR
;
A
#
# COMPACT_ATOMS: atom_id res chain seq x y z
N MET A 1 -9.61 -27.84 -3.84
CA MET A 1 -8.63 -27.23 -2.94
C MET A 1 -7.80 -26.30 -3.80
N ILE A 2 -8.04 -24.97 -3.75
CA ILE A 2 -7.27 -24.03 -4.57
C ILE A 2 -5.94 -23.79 -3.87
N GLU A 3 -4.99 -24.62 -4.23
CA GLU A 3 -3.58 -24.46 -3.95
C GLU A 3 -3.03 -23.38 -4.89
N PHE A 4 -2.08 -22.56 -4.40
CA PHE A 4 -1.21 -21.69 -5.20
C PHE A 4 -1.81 -20.42 -5.85
N ILE A 5 -2.04 -19.38 -5.03
CA ILE A 5 -1.70 -17.98 -5.42
C ILE A 5 -0.91 -17.32 -4.28
N GLY A 6 0.14 -18.00 -3.81
CA GLY A 6 1.08 -17.47 -2.80
C GLY A 6 2.46 -17.11 -3.37
N GLY A 7 2.79 -17.56 -4.59
CA GLY A 7 4.15 -17.50 -5.14
C GLY A 7 4.58 -16.13 -5.66
N ALA A 8 3.72 -15.43 -6.41
CA ALA A 8 4.10 -14.16 -7.05
C ALA A 8 4.21 -13.00 -6.06
N ILE A 9 3.38 -12.98 -5.01
CA ILE A 9 3.37 -11.90 -4.02
C ILE A 9 4.57 -12.01 -3.05
N GLY A 10 5.13 -13.19 -2.86
CA GLY A 10 6.23 -13.44 -1.92
C GLY A 10 7.59 -12.87 -2.35
N GLN A 11 7.91 -12.88 -3.65
CA GLN A 11 9.23 -12.44 -4.14
C GLN A 11 9.39 -10.91 -4.21
N LEU A 12 8.29 -10.14 -4.24
CA LEU A 12 8.33 -8.69 -4.51
C LEU A 12 8.58 -7.83 -3.26
N PHE A 13 8.62 -8.45 -2.09
CA PHE A 13 8.92 -7.80 -0.82
C PHE A 13 10.41 -7.78 -0.47
N LEU A 14 11.28 -8.39 -1.30
CA LEU A 14 12.72 -8.51 -1.04
C LEU A 14 13.47 -7.16 -0.97
N LEU A 15 12.85 -6.05 -1.39
CA LEU A 15 13.48 -4.72 -1.42
C LEU A 15 13.38 -3.91 -0.12
N ILE A 16 12.75 -4.45 0.94
CA ILE A 16 12.58 -3.74 2.22
C ILE A 16 13.02 -4.65 3.38
N PRO A 17 13.68 -4.13 4.43
CA PRO A 17 14.03 -4.92 5.61
C PRO A 17 12.82 -5.67 6.20
N SER A 18 13.02 -6.91 6.65
CA SER A 18 11.95 -7.82 7.10
C SER A 18 11.02 -7.22 8.18
N LYS A 19 11.52 -6.33 9.04
CA LYS A 19 10.69 -5.60 10.02
C LYS A 19 9.68 -4.66 9.34
N LYS A 20 10.14 -3.86 8.37
CA LYS A 20 9.30 -2.96 7.57
C LYS A 20 8.31 -3.76 6.71
N GLN A 21 8.70 -4.93 6.20
CA GLN A 21 7.77 -5.80 5.45
C GLN A 21 6.57 -6.25 6.29
N LYS A 22 6.78 -6.63 7.56
CA LYS A 22 5.67 -7.03 8.45
C LYS A 22 4.71 -5.86 8.68
N ILE A 23 5.24 -4.67 8.96
CA ILE A 23 4.45 -3.45 9.15
C ILE A 23 3.66 -3.12 7.87
N PHE A 24 4.33 -3.15 6.73
CA PHE A 24 3.70 -2.95 5.43
C PHE A 24 2.55 -3.93 5.22
N LYS A 25 2.79 -5.25 5.39
CA LYS A 25 1.76 -6.28 5.17
C LYS A 25 0.52 -6.03 6.03
N LYS A 26 0.69 -5.65 7.30
CA LYS A 26 -0.43 -5.30 8.19
C LYS A 26 -1.20 -4.08 7.68
N LYS A 27 -0.50 -2.97 7.43
CA LYS A 27 -1.10 -1.70 6.98
C LYS A 27 -1.78 -1.84 5.62
N PHE A 28 -1.12 -2.55 4.70
CA PHE A 28 -1.65 -2.89 3.40
C PHE A 28 -2.88 -3.79 3.49
N TYR A 29 -2.89 -4.76 4.40
CA TYR A 29 -4.08 -5.56 4.66
C TYR A 29 -5.26 -4.69 5.11
N ILE A 30 -5.05 -3.65 5.91
CA ILE A 30 -6.13 -2.73 6.28
C ILE A 30 -6.63 -1.95 5.05
N LEU A 31 -5.71 -1.37 4.28
CA LEU A 31 -6.03 -0.60 3.08
C LEU A 31 -6.80 -1.43 2.05
N LYS A 32 -6.35 -2.67 1.80
CA LYS A 32 -7.01 -3.56 0.83
C LYS A 32 -8.43 -3.93 1.24
N GLN A 33 -8.85 -3.76 2.50
CA GLN A 33 -10.24 -4.00 2.91
C GLN A 33 -11.15 -2.82 2.59
N LYS A 34 -10.61 -1.62 2.32
CA LYS A 34 -11.38 -0.43 2.01
C LYS A 34 -11.76 -0.38 0.53
N GLU A 35 -13.04 -0.18 0.25
CA GLU A 35 -13.58 -0.18 -1.11
C GLU A 35 -12.95 0.92 -1.99
N TRP A 36 -12.84 2.14 -1.47
CA TRP A 36 -12.18 3.25 -2.17
C TRP A 36 -10.74 2.94 -2.57
N PHE A 37 -10.04 2.12 -1.78
CA PHE A 37 -8.67 1.75 -2.07
C PHE A 37 -8.63 0.69 -3.17
N LYS A 38 -9.48 -0.35 -3.09
CA LYS A 38 -9.59 -1.39 -4.13
C LYS A 38 -9.97 -0.82 -5.49
N ASN A 39 -10.92 0.13 -5.52
CA ASN A 39 -11.46 0.65 -6.78
C ASN A 39 -10.48 1.57 -7.50
N LYS A 40 -9.65 2.30 -6.75
CA LYS A 40 -8.75 3.33 -7.31
C LYS A 40 -7.32 2.83 -7.54
N TYR A 41 -6.83 1.93 -6.70
CA TYR A 41 -5.43 1.54 -6.70
C TYR A 41 -5.28 0.08 -7.11
N SER A 42 -4.64 -0.15 -8.26
CA SER A 42 -4.22 -1.49 -8.66
C SER A 42 -3.18 -2.03 -7.69
N SER A 43 -3.18 -3.36 -7.48
CA SER A 43 -2.10 -4.06 -6.75
C SER A 43 -0.70 -3.70 -7.27
N GLY A 44 -0.61 -3.23 -8.52
CA GLY A 44 0.63 -2.78 -9.16
C GLY A 44 1.28 -1.54 -8.55
N ILE A 45 0.53 -0.65 -7.90
CA ILE A 45 1.14 0.55 -7.29
C ILE A 45 2.10 0.20 -6.14
N LEU A 46 1.98 -1.02 -5.63
CA LEU A 46 2.72 -1.55 -4.49
C LEU A 46 4.05 -2.15 -4.89
N PHE A 47 4.41 -2.16 -6.18
CA PHE A 47 5.77 -2.48 -6.61
C PHE A 47 6.74 -1.34 -6.29
N ASP A 48 6.23 -0.11 -6.22
CA ASP A 48 7.03 1.09 -5.99
C ASP A 48 7.53 1.18 -4.54
N ASN A 49 8.85 1.36 -4.38
CA ASN A 49 9.46 1.42 -3.04
C ASN A 49 9.05 2.68 -2.27
N GLN A 50 8.85 3.82 -2.93
CA GLN A 50 8.41 5.04 -2.25
C GLN A 50 6.99 4.89 -1.73
N VAL A 51 6.10 4.25 -2.49
CA VAL A 51 4.73 3.92 -2.05
C VAL A 51 4.78 2.97 -0.85
N LYS A 52 5.64 1.94 -0.89
CA LYS A 52 5.78 1.03 0.26
C LYS A 52 6.29 1.75 1.50
N GLU A 53 7.29 2.61 1.38
CA GLU A 53 7.82 3.39 2.50
C GLU A 53 6.79 4.39 3.04
N PHE A 54 6.04 5.05 2.16
CA PHE A 54 4.93 5.91 2.55
C PHE A 54 3.92 5.15 3.39
N ILE A 55 3.45 3.98 2.93
CA ILE A 55 2.49 3.15 3.68
C ILE A 55 3.07 2.69 5.02
N VAL A 56 4.36 2.31 5.08
CA VAL A 56 5.02 1.89 6.32
C VAL A 56 5.05 3.03 7.34
N ASN A 57 5.32 4.26 6.90
CA ASN A 57 5.48 5.41 7.79
C ASN A 57 4.16 6.14 8.11
N TYR A 58 3.11 5.97 7.28
CA TYR A 58 1.82 6.62 7.52
C TYR A 58 1.03 5.94 8.64
N ASP A 59 0.33 6.72 9.47
CA ASP A 59 -0.52 6.17 10.52
C ASP A 59 -1.87 5.68 9.97
N ILE A 60 -1.83 4.52 9.29
CA ILE A 60 -3.00 3.93 8.64
C ILE A 60 -4.09 3.54 9.65
N ASP A 61 -3.70 3.05 10.82
CA ASP A 61 -4.64 2.60 11.87
C ASP A 61 -5.54 3.75 12.37
N ASN A 62 -5.02 4.98 12.51
CA ASN A 62 -5.86 6.13 12.86
C ASN A 62 -6.50 6.80 11.63
N MET A 63 -5.78 6.87 10.50
CA MET A 63 -6.29 7.49 9.28
C MET A 63 -7.61 6.87 8.82
N VAL A 64 -7.75 5.54 8.87
CA VAL A 64 -8.97 4.87 8.39
C VAL A 64 -10.23 5.10 9.23
N LYS A 65 -10.12 5.87 10.33
CA LYS A 65 -11.22 6.25 11.22
C LYS A 65 -11.79 7.64 10.93
N SER A 66 -11.18 8.40 10.01
CA SER A 66 -11.60 9.78 9.69
C SER A 66 -11.62 9.99 8.18
N ASP A 67 -12.77 10.41 7.64
CA ASP A 67 -12.92 10.69 6.21
C ASP A 67 -12.00 11.82 5.73
N SER A 68 -11.76 12.83 6.58
CA SER A 68 -10.82 13.91 6.25
C SER A 68 -9.38 13.40 6.11
N GLU A 69 -8.97 12.50 7.02
CA GLU A 69 -7.63 11.89 6.96
C GLU A 69 -7.50 10.93 5.76
N ILE A 70 -8.57 10.23 5.38
CA ILE A 70 -8.62 9.40 4.17
C ILE A 70 -8.40 10.26 2.93
N GLU A 71 -9.04 11.42 2.82
CA GLU A 71 -8.85 12.32 1.68
C GLU A 71 -7.42 12.87 1.60
N ILE A 72 -6.83 13.25 2.74
CA ILE A 72 -5.43 13.69 2.81
C ILE A 72 -4.48 12.55 2.39
N PHE A 73 -4.73 11.34 2.87
CA PHE A 73 -3.95 10.17 2.49
C PHE A 73 -4.03 9.89 0.99
N LYS A 74 -5.24 9.90 0.41
CA LYS A 74 -5.46 9.71 -1.02
C LYS A 74 -4.73 10.77 -1.84
N LYS A 75 -4.75 12.03 -1.42
CA LYS A 75 -4.03 13.12 -2.10
C LYS A 75 -2.53 12.84 -2.13
N LYS A 76 -1.91 12.60 -0.97
CA LYS A 76 -0.48 12.31 -0.83
C LYS A 76 -0.06 11.08 -1.64
N LEU A 77 -0.87 10.03 -1.61
CA LEU A 77 -0.61 8.83 -2.39
C LEU A 77 -0.67 9.11 -3.90
N ASN A 78 -1.66 9.85 -4.38
CA ASN A 78 -1.73 10.22 -5.80
C ASN A 78 -0.55 11.09 -6.22
N GLU A 79 -0.11 12.03 -5.38
CA GLU A 79 1.07 12.86 -5.65
C GLU A 79 2.35 12.02 -5.78
N LEU A 80 2.49 10.97 -4.96
CA LEU A 80 3.61 10.02 -5.08
C LEU A 80 3.54 9.23 -6.38
N LEU A 81 2.35 8.77 -6.78
CA LEU A 81 2.17 8.01 -8.01
C LEU A 81 2.41 8.87 -9.26
N LEU A 82 1.91 10.11 -9.28
CA LEU A 82 2.13 11.05 -10.38
C LEU A 82 3.62 11.37 -10.56
N LYS A 83 4.39 11.47 -9.49
CA LYS A 83 5.85 11.68 -9.58
C LYS A 83 6.58 10.51 -10.23
N ASN A 84 6.03 9.29 -10.15
CA ASN A 84 6.64 8.09 -10.69
C ASN A 84 6.17 7.76 -12.12
N ASP A 85 5.02 8.26 -12.57
CA ASP A 85 4.52 8.11 -13.96
C ASP A 85 5.25 9.01 -14.97
N VAL A 86 5.91 10.08 -14.51
CA VAL A 86 6.58 11.09 -15.37
C VAL A 86 8.03 10.68 -15.71
N ARG A 87 8.39 9.39 -15.65
CA ARG A 87 9.78 8.94 -15.84
C ARG A 87 9.94 7.81 -16.84
#